data_AF-A0A6N2DXN6-F1
#
_entry.id   AF-A0A6N2DXN6-F1
#
_cell.length_a   1.000
_cell.length_b   1.000
_cell.length_c   1.000
_cell.angle_alpha   90.00
_cell.angle_beta   90.00
_cell.angle_gamma   90.00
#
_symmetry.space_group_name_H-M   'P 1'
#
loop_
_entity.id
_entity.type
_entity.pdbx_description
1 polymer ?
#
loop_
_entity_poly.entity_id
_entity_poly.type
_entity_poly.pdbx_seq_one_letter_code
_entity_poly.pdbx_strand_id
1 'polypeptide(L)'
;MSVLTQEKASADALPEYVDGLPNIAGQEDLIDRAVKDAAGKPVYKPASTIDFGAINASFACALHQHQPLIPAGGGDLRTAEVISNLKYMMDNQGIGDNH
;
A
#
# COMPACT_ATOMS: atom_id res chain seq x y z
N MET A 1 -3.13 -29.65 29.58
CA MET A 1 -4.47 -29.58 28.97
C MET A 1 -4.40 -28.65 27.78
N SER A 2 -4.64 -29.23 26.61
CA SER A 2 -4.81 -28.69 25.25
C SER A 2 -4.06 -27.41 24.86
N VAL A 3 -2.92 -27.59 24.20
CA VAL A 3 -2.38 -26.61 23.25
C VAL A 3 -3.27 -26.70 22.02
N LEU A 4 -4.04 -25.64 21.74
CA LEU A 4 -4.74 -25.51 20.47
C LEU A 4 -3.69 -25.21 19.40
N THR A 5 -3.22 -26.27 18.74
CA THR A 5 -2.46 -26.17 17.50
C THR A 5 -3.35 -25.45 16.49
N GLN A 6 -3.04 -24.19 16.18
CA GLN A 6 -3.59 -23.59 14.96
C GLN A 6 -3.05 -24.41 13.80
N GLU A 7 -3.93 -25.19 13.19
CA GLU A 7 -3.68 -25.78 11.90
C GLU A 7 -3.42 -24.62 10.94
N LYS A 8 -2.16 -24.41 10.56
CA LYS A 8 -1.81 -23.57 9.42
C LYS A 8 -2.44 -24.26 8.22
N ALA A 9 -3.65 -23.83 7.85
CA ALA A 9 -4.11 -24.02 6.49
C ALA A 9 -3.01 -23.45 5.61
N SER A 10 -2.37 -24.31 4.83
CA SER A 10 -1.51 -23.89 3.73
C SER A 10 -2.35 -22.91 2.93
N ALA A 11 -2.01 -21.62 2.98
CA ALA A 11 -2.61 -20.65 2.11
C ALA A 11 -2.07 -21.00 0.72
N ASP A 12 -2.78 -21.89 0.02
CA ASP A 12 -2.62 -22.04 -1.41
C ASP A 12 -2.65 -20.63 -1.99
N ALA A 13 -1.60 -20.29 -2.74
CA ALA A 13 -1.42 -18.94 -3.25
C ALA A 13 -2.66 -18.59 -4.08
N LEU A 14 -3.50 -17.71 -3.53
CA LEU A 14 -4.68 -17.24 -4.23
C LEU A 14 -4.19 -16.50 -5.49
N PRO A 15 -4.72 -16.81 -6.68
CA PRO A 15 -4.33 -16.10 -7.88
C PRO A 15 -4.67 -14.62 -7.72
N GLU A 16 -3.74 -13.73 -8.07
CA GLU A 16 -3.99 -12.28 -8.02
C GLU A 16 -5.03 -11.87 -9.09
N TYR A 17 -4.99 -12.56 -10.23
CA TYR A 17 -5.91 -12.35 -11.36
C TYR A 17 -6.60 -13.67 -11.76
N VAL A 18 -7.89 -13.58 -12.06
CA VAL A 18 -8.70 -14.63 -12.69
C VAL A 18 -9.26 -14.04 -13.97
N ASP A 19 -9.01 -14.69 -15.11
CA ASP A 19 -9.44 -14.23 -16.43
C ASP A 19 -9.03 -12.78 -16.78
N GLY A 20 -7.85 -12.36 -16.30
CA GLY A 20 -7.29 -11.02 -16.55
C GLY A 20 -7.90 -9.91 -15.70
N LEU A 21 -8.83 -10.23 -14.80
CA LEU A 21 -9.40 -9.31 -13.81
C LEU A 21 -8.84 -9.63 -12.43
N PRO A 22 -8.73 -8.63 -11.53
CA PRO A 22 -8.38 -8.88 -10.14
C PRO A 22 -9.31 -9.95 -9.54
N ASN A 23 -8.79 -10.88 -8.76
CA ASN A 23 -9.57 -11.99 -8.16
C ASN A 23 -10.72 -11.53 -7.23
N ILE A 24 -10.78 -10.24 -6.91
CA ILE A 24 -11.90 -9.64 -6.19
C ILE A 24 -13.08 -9.26 -7.09
N ALA A 25 -12.89 -9.19 -8.41
CA ALA A 25 -13.93 -8.84 -9.37
C ALA A 25 -14.97 -9.96 -9.47
N GLY A 26 -16.27 -9.63 -9.42
CA GLY A 26 -17.35 -10.62 -9.41
C GLY A 26 -17.62 -11.27 -8.05
N GLN A 27 -16.90 -10.86 -7.00
CA GLN A 27 -17.08 -11.32 -5.62
C GLN A 27 -17.86 -10.33 -4.75
N GLU A 28 -18.68 -9.46 -5.35
CA GLU A 28 -19.36 -8.36 -4.65
C GLU A 28 -20.19 -8.86 -3.46
N ASP A 29 -20.94 -9.96 -3.62
CA ASP A 29 -21.73 -10.55 -2.53
C ASP A 29 -20.87 -11.08 -1.37
N LEU A 30 -19.69 -11.63 -1.68
CA LEU A 30 -18.75 -12.14 -0.68
C LEU A 30 -18.08 -10.99 0.06
N ILE A 31 -17.68 -9.94 -0.65
CA ILE A 31 -17.10 -8.72 -0.09
C ILE A 31 -18.12 -8.04 0.82
N ASP A 32 -19.36 -7.86 0.34
CA ASP A 32 -20.45 -7.25 1.12
C ASP A 32 -20.73 -8.02 2.41
N ARG A 33 -20.77 -9.36 2.33
CA ARG A 33 -20.94 -10.21 3.51
C ARG A 33 -19.76 -10.08 4.46
N ALA A 34 -18.53 -10.15 3.96
CA ALA A 34 -17.34 -10.02 4.78
C ALA A 34 -17.28 -8.67 5.51
N VAL A 35 -17.64 -7.57 4.82
CA VAL A 35 -17.71 -6.22 5.41
C VAL A 35 -18.80 -6.16 6.49
N LYS A 36 -20.00 -6.68 6.22
CA LYS A 36 -21.09 -6.72 7.20
C LYS A 36 -20.73 -7.58 8.42
N ASP A 37 -20.13 -8.74 8.21
CA ASP A 37 -19.71 -9.66 9.27
C ASP A 37 -18.55 -9.10 10.11
N ALA A 38 -17.69 -8.28 9.51
CA ALA A 38 -16.60 -7.59 10.19
C ALA A 38 -17.04 -6.27 10.86
N ALA A 39 -18.24 -5.76 10.55
CA ALA A 39 -18.72 -4.50 11.09
C ALA A 39 -18.73 -4.51 12.63
N GLY A 40 -18.11 -3.50 13.23
CA GLY A 40 -17.99 -3.37 14.69
C GLY A 40 -16.99 -4.32 15.35
N LYS A 41 -16.36 -5.24 14.61
CA LYS A 41 -15.26 -6.07 15.14
C LYS A 41 -13.95 -5.31 14.99
N PRO A 42 -13.23 -5.03 16.10
CA PRO A 42 -11.97 -4.33 16.00
C PRO A 42 -10.90 -5.24 15.39
N VAL A 43 -10.48 -4.95 14.16
CA VAL A 43 -9.47 -5.74 13.43
C VAL A 43 -8.07 -5.57 14.04
N TYR A 44 -7.71 -4.35 14.43
CA TYR A 44 -6.36 -4.01 14.89
C TYR A 44 -6.24 -3.74 16.40
N LYS A 45 -7.37 -3.67 17.14
CA LYS A 45 -7.33 -3.44 18.60
C LYS A 45 -6.63 -4.58 19.36
N PRO A 46 -6.83 -5.87 19.05
CA PRO A 46 -6.11 -6.93 19.75
C PRO A 46 -4.58 -6.88 19.56
N ALA A 47 -4.11 -6.31 18.45
CA ALA A 47 -2.69 -6.12 18.15
C ALA A 47 -2.12 -4.79 18.67
N SER A 48 -2.99 -3.85 19.05
CA SER A 48 -2.62 -2.54 19.58
C SER A 48 -2.64 -2.55 21.10
N THR A 49 -1.55 -2.10 21.71
CA THR A 49 -1.48 -1.90 23.17
C THR A 49 -2.11 -0.59 23.63
N ILE A 50 -2.62 0.24 22.70
CA ILE A 50 -3.19 1.56 23.01
C ILE A 50 -4.66 1.43 23.39
N ASP A 51 -5.01 1.90 24.58
CA ASP A 51 -6.40 2.11 24.98
C ASP A 51 -6.91 3.49 24.53
N PHE A 52 -7.58 3.52 23.38
CA PHE A 52 -8.18 4.75 22.84
C PHE A 52 -9.25 5.38 23.73
N GLY A 53 -9.82 4.66 24.71
CA GLY A 53 -10.79 5.24 25.66
C GLY A 53 -10.14 6.10 26.75
N ALA A 54 -8.82 5.99 26.94
CA ALA A 54 -8.08 6.65 28.01
C ALA A 54 -7.19 7.81 27.54
N ILE A 55 -7.17 8.12 26.24
CA ILE A 55 -6.32 9.20 25.70
C ILE A 55 -7.04 10.56 25.75
N ASN A 56 -6.33 11.59 26.21
CA ASN A 56 -6.85 12.96 26.23
C ASN A 56 -6.66 13.69 24.88
N ALA A 57 -5.68 13.26 24.09
CA ALA A 57 -5.38 13.79 22.76
C ALA A 57 -4.62 12.74 21.93
N SER A 58 -4.72 12.82 20.62
CA SER A 58 -3.96 12.02 19.66
C SER A 58 -3.51 12.87 18.47
N PHE A 59 -2.42 12.45 17.82
CA PHE A 59 -1.95 13.03 16.57
C PHE A 59 -1.48 11.90 15.67
N ALA A 60 -1.80 12.00 14.38
CA ALA A 60 -1.33 11.09 13.34
C ALA A 60 -0.76 11.92 12.19
N CYS A 61 0.40 11.50 11.68
CA CYS A 61 0.99 12.06 10.47
C CYS A 61 1.15 10.94 9.46
N ALA A 62 0.51 11.08 8.31
CA ALA A 62 0.72 10.20 7.17
C ALA A 62 1.48 11.01 6.12
N LEU A 63 2.77 10.73 5.98
CA LEU A 63 3.58 11.34 4.94
C LEU A 63 3.50 10.46 3.68
N HIS A 64 2.90 11.00 2.61
CA HIS A 64 2.88 10.36 1.31
C HIS A 64 3.85 11.08 0.38
N GLN A 65 5.03 10.49 0.15
CA GLN A 65 5.98 10.99 -0.83
C GLN A 65 5.80 10.20 -2.13
N HIS A 66 5.39 10.90 -3.19
CA HIS A 66 5.32 10.36 -4.53
C HIS A 66 6.42 10.99 -5.38
N GLN A 67 7.31 10.18 -5.95
CA GLN A 67 8.33 10.61 -6.90
C GLN A 67 7.90 10.16 -8.31
N PRO A 68 7.43 11.08 -9.17
CA PRO A 68 7.07 10.74 -10.53
C PRO A 68 8.32 10.44 -11.36
N LEU A 69 8.13 9.62 -12.39
CA LEU A 69 9.12 9.42 -13.44
C LEU A 69 8.93 10.47 -14.54
N ILE A 70 10.04 10.95 -15.11
CA ILE A 70 10.08 11.96 -16.16
C ILE A 70 10.91 11.47 -17.37
N PRO A 71 10.54 11.83 -18.61
CA PRO A 71 11.30 11.47 -19.80
C PRO A 71 12.50 12.41 -19.96
N ALA A 72 13.52 12.25 -19.12
CA ALA A 72 14.62 13.21 -19.01
C ALA A 72 16.03 12.59 -19.00
N GLY A 73 16.18 11.30 -19.32
CA GLY A 73 17.48 10.64 -19.43
C GLY A 73 18.26 10.93 -20.72
N GLY A 74 17.90 11.97 -21.47
CA GLY A 74 18.55 12.34 -22.74
C GLY A 74 18.05 13.69 -23.30
N GLY A 75 18.74 14.21 -24.33
CA GLY A 75 18.46 15.53 -24.91
C GLY A 75 17.31 15.60 -25.92
N ASP A 76 16.85 14.46 -26.44
CA ASP A 76 15.65 14.37 -27.30
C ASP A 76 14.52 13.68 -26.54
N LEU A 77 13.44 14.42 -26.29
CA LEU A 77 12.25 13.92 -25.58
C LEU A 77 11.60 12.70 -26.26
N ARG A 78 11.79 12.51 -27.57
CA ARG A 78 11.23 11.37 -28.31
C ARG A 78 11.94 10.06 -28.01
N THR A 79 13.17 10.13 -27.50
CA THR A 79 14.03 8.96 -27.22
C THR A 79 14.59 8.98 -25.79
N ALA A 80 14.19 9.94 -24.97
CA ALA A 80 14.71 10.10 -23.62
C ALA A 80 14.32 8.91 -22.75
N GLU A 81 15.28 8.36 -22.02
CA GLU A 81 15.01 7.38 -20.98
C GLU A 81 14.11 8.00 -19.90
N VAL A 82 13.19 7.19 -19.37
CA VAL A 82 12.33 7.57 -18.26
C VAL A 82 13.10 7.40 -16.95
N ILE A 83 13.39 8.51 -16.27
CA ILE A 83 14.21 8.55 -15.06
C ILE A 83 13.46 9.21 -13.90
N SER A 84 13.93 9.02 -12.66
CA SER A 84 13.37 9.76 -11.51
C SER A 84 13.80 11.23 -11.53
N ASN A 85 12.98 12.11 -10.95
CA ASN A 85 13.34 13.51 -10.80
C ASN A 85 14.65 13.71 -10.01
N LEU A 86 14.90 12.86 -9.00
CA LEU A 86 16.18 12.88 -8.25
C LEU A 86 17.40 12.58 -9.12
N LYS A 87 17.30 11.65 -10.07
CA LYS A 87 18.38 11.39 -11.03
C LYS A 87 18.60 12.62 -11.92
N TYR A 88 17.51 13.23 -12.41
CA TYR A 88 17.60 14.44 -13.21
C TYR A 88 18.28 15.59 -12.46
N MET A 89 17.90 15.84 -11.20
CA MET A 89 18.56 16.85 -10.34
C MET A 89 20.04 16.52 -10.12
N MET A 90 20.39 15.25 -9.92
CA MET A 90 21.77 14.79 -9.75
C MET A 90 22.61 14.99 -11.01
N ASP A 91 22.03 14.75 -12.19
CA ASP A 91 22.71 14.91 -13.47
C ASP A 91 22.79 16.40 -13.90
N ASN A 92 22.00 17.29 -13.29
CA ASN A 92 21.85 18.70 -13.69
C ASN A 92 22.11 19.70 -12.55
N GLN A 93 23.05 19.42 -11.64
CA GLN A 93 23.31 20.22 -10.43
C GLN A 93 23.53 21.73 -10.64
N GLY A 94 23.95 22.15 -11.84
CA GLY A 94 24.17 23.56 -12.20
C GLY A 94 22.89 24.34 -12.54
N ILE A 95 21.75 23.66 -12.63
CA ILE A 95 20.42 24.29 -12.79
C ILE A 95 19.88 24.59 -11.39
N GLY A 96 19.46 25.83 -11.13
CA GLY A 96 18.94 26.21 -9.80
C GLY A 96 17.68 25.44 -9.42
N ASP A 97 17.40 25.34 -8.11
CA ASP A 97 16.23 24.65 -7.53
C ASP A 97 16.27 23.10 -7.53
N ASN A 98 17.48 22.54 -7.42
CA ASN A 98 17.71 21.09 -7.28
C ASN A 98 17.73 20.60 -5.82
N HIS A 99 16.93 21.18 -4.91
CA HIS A 99 16.88 20.80 -3.47
C HIS A 99 15.46 20.72 -2.94
#